data_AF-A0A7Y3CFA7-F1
#
_entry.id   AF-A0A7Y3CFA7-F1
#
_cell.length_a   1.000
_cell.length_b   1.000
_cell.length_c   1.000
_cell.angle_alpha   90.00
_cell.angle_beta   90.00
_cell.angle_gamma   90.00
#
_symmetry.space_group_name_H-M   'P 1'
#
loop_
_entity.id
_entity.type
_entity.pdbx_description
1 polymer ?
#
loop_
_entity_poly.entity_id
_entity_poly.type
_entity_poly.pdbx_seq_one_letter_code
_entity_poly.pdbx_strand_id
1 'polypeptide(L)'
;MAMSDPVADMLTRIRNATKAKFNSVDISGSKLNSELAKVLKNEGFIRNYKFIRDGKQGILRIYLKYGKDHSNAIYELKRISKPSRRVYTKSRDIKPVFNGMGIAILSTSKGIM
;
A
#
# COMPACT_ATOMS: atom_id res chain seq x y z
N MET A 1 -10.44 -1.70 -20.44
CA MET A 1 -10.82 -0.72 -19.40
C MET A 1 -9.61 0.11 -19.06
N ALA A 2 -9.72 1.44 -19.04
CA ALA A 2 -8.60 2.31 -18.66
C ALA A 2 -8.41 2.32 -17.13
N MET A 3 -7.20 2.06 -16.66
CA MET A 3 -6.86 2.15 -15.24
C MET A 3 -6.73 3.62 -14.86
N SER A 4 -7.71 4.16 -14.12
CA SER A 4 -7.72 5.57 -13.69
C SER A 4 -6.93 5.82 -12.41
N ASP A 5 -6.76 4.80 -11.57
CA ASP A 5 -6.14 4.99 -10.26
C ASP A 5 -5.23 3.81 -9.79
N PRO A 6 -3.94 3.83 -10.14
CA PRO A 6 -3.00 2.73 -9.86
C PRO A 6 -2.80 2.41 -8.38
N VAL A 7 -2.84 3.41 -7.49
CA VAL A 7 -2.66 3.19 -6.05
C VAL A 7 -3.91 2.56 -5.42
N ALA A 8 -5.12 2.86 -5.93
CA ALA A 8 -6.35 2.24 -5.43
C ALA A 8 -6.43 0.78 -5.86
N ASP A 9 -5.98 0.49 -7.08
CA ASP A 9 -5.82 -0.88 -7.59
C ASP A 9 -4.82 -1.67 -6.71
N MET A 10 -3.66 -1.09 -6.40
CA MET A 10 -2.67 -1.71 -5.51
C MET A 10 -3.28 -2.10 -4.15
N LEU A 11 -3.93 -1.15 -3.46
CA LEU A 11 -4.55 -1.40 -2.15
C LEU A 11 -5.65 -2.46 -2.23
N THR A 12 -6.44 -2.45 -3.31
CA THR A 12 -7.51 -3.41 -3.52
C THR A 12 -6.96 -4.82 -3.75
N ARG A 13 -5.90 -4.95 -4.57
CA ARG A 13 -5.23 -6.24 -4.81
C ARG A 13 -4.64 -6.82 -3.54
N ILE A 14 -3.96 -6.00 -2.72
CA ILE A 14 -3.42 -6.44 -1.42
C ILE A 14 -4.55 -6.91 -0.50
N ARG A 15 -5.63 -6.14 -0.40
CA ARG A 15 -6.81 -6.50 0.42
C ARG A 15 -7.42 -7.83 -0.02
N ASN A 16 -7.62 -8.01 -1.32
CA ASN A 16 -8.22 -9.23 -1.86
C ASN A 16 -7.31 -10.44 -1.67
N ALA A 17 -6.00 -10.29 -1.94
CA ALA A 17 -5.01 -11.34 -1.72
C ALA A 17 -4.89 -11.74 -0.25
N THR A 18 -4.98 -10.77 0.67
CA THR A 18 -4.98 -11.01 2.12
C THR A 18 -6.23 -11.79 2.55
N LYS A 19 -7.41 -11.44 2.02
CA LYS A 19 -8.65 -12.19 2.27
C LYS A 19 -8.58 -13.62 1.72
N ALA A 20 -7.99 -13.79 0.54
CA ALA A 20 -7.79 -15.08 -0.11
C ALA A 20 -6.60 -15.89 0.46
N LYS A 21 -5.89 -15.37 1.47
CA LYS A 21 -4.73 -16.02 2.11
C LYS A 21 -3.59 -16.37 1.14
N PHE A 22 -3.38 -15.55 0.12
CA PHE A 22 -2.28 -15.74 -0.81
C PHE A 22 -0.93 -15.36 -0.18
N ASN A 23 0.14 -16.02 -0.60
CA ASN A 23 1.50 -15.72 -0.12
C ASN A 23 2.06 -14.43 -0.72
N SER A 24 1.66 -14.10 -1.96
CA SER A 24 2.11 -12.91 -2.66
C SER A 24 1.06 -12.39 -3.65
N VAL A 25 1.20 -11.12 -4.03
CA VAL A 25 0.36 -10.48 -5.04
C VAL A 25 1.22 -9.66 -6.00
N ASP A 26 0.85 -9.73 -7.28
CA ASP A 26 1.51 -9.02 -8.37
C ASP A 26 0.69 -7.80 -8.80
N ILE A 27 1.38 -6.67 -8.93
CA ILE A 27 0.80 -5.35 -9.20
C ILE A 27 1.66 -4.67 -10.26
N SER A 28 1.06 -3.80 -11.08
CA SER A 28 1.81 -3.00 -12.04
C SER A 28 2.89 -2.16 -11.35
N GLY A 29 4.09 -2.23 -11.89
CA GLY A 29 5.25 -1.48 -11.42
C GLY A 29 5.03 0.03 -11.58
N SER A 30 5.27 0.78 -10.50
CA SER A 30 5.40 2.23 -10.56
C SER A 30 6.30 2.71 -9.42
N LYS A 31 6.92 3.88 -9.58
CA LYS A 31 7.75 4.49 -8.52
C LYS A 31 6.91 4.72 -7.25
N LEU A 32 5.70 5.25 -7.42
CA LEU A 32 4.77 5.50 -6.32
C LEU A 32 4.37 4.23 -5.57
N ASN A 33 4.00 3.16 -6.28
CA ASN A 33 3.66 1.88 -5.65
C ASN A 33 4.87 1.24 -4.95
N SER A 34 6.07 1.44 -5.49
CA SER A 34 7.31 0.91 -4.90
C SER A 34 7.65 1.63 -3.59
N GLU A 35 7.49 2.95 -3.54
CA GLU A 35 7.67 3.72 -2.29
C GLU A 35 6.59 3.39 -1.26
N LEU A 36 5.34 3.19 -1.67
CA LEU A 36 4.28 2.71 -0.76
C LEU A 36 4.61 1.32 -0.19
N ALA A 37 5.08 0.40 -1.02
CA ALA A 37 5.49 -0.93 -0.56
C ALA A 37 6.69 -0.86 0.40
N LYS A 38 7.61 0.10 0.20
CA LYS A 38 8.71 0.36 1.12
C LYS A 38 8.21 0.80 2.50
N VAL A 39 7.28 1.75 2.57
CA VAL A 39 6.67 2.18 3.85
C VAL A 39 5.97 1.01 4.53
N LEU A 40 5.13 0.26 3.79
CA LEU A 40 4.43 -0.91 4.34
C LEU A 40 5.39 -1.99 4.88
N LYS A 41 6.56 -2.16 4.26
CA LYS A 41 7.58 -3.08 4.72
C LYS A 41 8.25 -2.58 6.00
N ASN A 42 8.65 -1.30 6.02
CA ASN A 42 9.34 -0.70 7.16
C ASN A 42 8.48 -0.74 8.43
N GLU A 43 7.18 -0.50 8.28
CA GLU A 43 6.19 -0.58 9.36
C GLU A 43 5.78 -2.03 9.68
N GLY A 44 6.30 -3.02 8.95
CA GLY A 44 6.12 -4.44 9.25
C GLY A 44 4.76 -5.03 8.86
N PHE A 45 3.96 -4.34 8.04
CA PHE A 45 2.67 -4.81 7.51
C PHE A 45 2.81 -5.87 6.43
N ILE A 46 3.86 -5.79 5.61
CA ILE A 46 4.20 -6.80 4.60
C ILE A 46 5.53 -7.46 4.94
N ARG A 47 5.76 -8.68 4.44
CA ARG A 47 7.00 -9.41 4.70
C ARG A 47 8.14 -8.83 3.87
N ASN A 48 7.90 -8.64 2.57
CA ASN A 48 8.86 -8.06 1.66
C ASN A 48 8.18 -7.62 0.36
N TYR A 49 8.90 -6.91 -0.50
CA TYR A 49 8.49 -6.67 -1.88
C TYR A 49 9.68 -6.84 -2.83
N LYS A 50 9.41 -7.12 -4.11
CA LYS A 50 10.41 -7.24 -5.16
C LYS A 50 9.91 -6.55 -6.42
N PHE A 51 10.76 -5.71 -7.01
CA PHE A 51 10.52 -5.15 -8.32
C PHE A 51 11.16 -6.05 -9.38
N ILE A 52 10.35 -6.54 -10.33
CA ILE A 52 10.77 -7.43 -11.41
C ILE A 52 10.64 -6.63 -12.71
N ARG A 53 11.74 -6.50 -13.45
CA ARG A 53 11.72 -5.88 -14.78
C ARG A 53 11.21 -6.90 -15.80
N ASP A 54 10.19 -6.53 -16.56
CA ASP A 54 9.52 -7.38 -17.55
C ASP A 54 9.65 -6.84 -18.99
N GLY A 55 10.55 -5.88 -19.21
CA GLY A 55 10.71 -5.18 -20.49
C GLY A 55 9.61 -4.15 -20.79
N LYS A 56 8.68 -3.91 -19.85
CA LYS A 56 7.61 -2.91 -19.94
C LYS A 56 7.67 -1.99 -18.72
N GLN A 57 6.53 -1.77 -18.06
CA GLN A 57 6.40 -0.96 -16.85
C GLN A 57 6.92 -1.65 -15.57
N GLY A 58 7.29 -2.93 -15.65
CA GLY A 58 7.71 -3.75 -14.52
C GLY A 58 6.54 -4.29 -13.71
N ILE A 59 6.87 -5.26 -12.85
CA ILE A 59 5.94 -5.92 -11.92
C ILE A 59 6.46 -5.71 -10.51
N LEU A 60 5.60 -5.20 -9.64
CA LEU A 60 5.85 -5.13 -8.21
C LEU A 60 5.18 -6.33 -7.54
N ARG A 61 6.00 -7.28 -7.09
CA ARG A 61 5.55 -8.44 -6.30
C ARG A 61 5.63 -8.11 -4.81
N ILE A 62 4.50 -8.22 -4.12
CA ILE A 62 4.39 -7.98 -2.68
C ILE A 62 4.18 -9.31 -1.97
N TYR A 63 5.01 -9.61 -0.97
CA TYR A 63 4.89 -10.78 -0.13
C TYR A 63 4.12 -10.43 1.13
N LEU A 64 2.97 -11.06 1.32
CA LEU A 64 2.08 -10.80 2.44
C LEU A 64 2.65 -11.42 3.72
N LYS A 65 2.31 -10.81 4.86
CA LYS A 65 2.68 -11.27 6.19
C LYS A 65 1.45 -11.77 6.92
N TYR A 66 1.60 -12.90 7.58
CA TYR A 66 0.57 -13.50 8.43
C TYR A 66 1.14 -13.78 9.81
N GLY A 67 0.29 -13.70 10.84
CA GLY A 67 0.63 -14.05 12.22
C GLY A 67 0.64 -15.57 12.44
N LYS A 68 0.96 -15.98 13.68
CA LYS A 68 1.06 -17.40 14.08
C LYS A 68 -0.23 -18.19 13.80
N ASP A 69 -1.39 -17.56 14.01
CA ASP A 69 -2.71 -18.18 13.79
C ASP A 69 -3.28 -17.90 12.40
N HIS A 70 -2.41 -17.64 11.41
CA HIS A 70 -2.81 -17.18 10.07
C HIS A 70 -3.65 -15.89 10.12
N SER A 71 -3.53 -15.11 11.20
CA SER A 71 -4.13 -13.79 11.32
C SER A 71 -3.51 -12.83 10.31
N ASN A 72 -4.32 -11.94 9.76
CA ASN A 72 -3.86 -10.97 8.78
C ASN A 72 -3.02 -9.91 9.49
N ALA A 73 -1.81 -9.64 9.00
CA ALA A 73 -1.03 -8.49 9.49
C ALA A 73 -1.68 -7.14 9.14
N ILE A 74 -2.52 -7.13 8.10
CA ILE A 74 -3.25 -5.95 7.63
C ILE A 74 -4.75 -6.17 7.87
N TYR A 75 -5.35 -5.31 8.69
CA TYR A 75 -6.78 -5.34 8.99
C TYR A 75 -7.60 -4.50 8.00
N GLU A 76 -7.22 -3.24 7.82
CA GLU A 76 -7.91 -2.30 6.93
C GLU A 76 -6.92 -1.56 6.02
N LEU A 77 -7.30 -1.39 4.76
CA LEU A 77 -6.61 -0.55 3.78
C LEU A 77 -7.63 0.41 3.16
N LYS A 78 -7.38 1.71 3.28
CA LYS A 78 -8.29 2.74 2.79
C LYS A 78 -7.55 3.86 2.09
N ARG A 79 -8.05 4.24 0.92
CA ARG A 79 -7.57 5.41 0.18
C ARG A 79 -8.41 6.64 0.52
N ILE A 80 -7.73 7.68 1.03
CA ILE A 80 -8.36 8.95 1.40
C ILE A 80 -8.38 9.95 0.23
N SER A 81 -7.23 10.26 -0.38
CA SER A 81 -7.13 11.20 -1.50
C SER A 81 -7.36 10.48 -2.83
N LYS A 82 -8.49 10.75 -3.51
CA LYS A 82 -8.90 10.11 -4.77
C LYS A 82 -8.78 11.09 -5.94
N PRO A 83 -8.68 10.63 -7.21
CA PRO A 83 -8.61 11.52 -8.36
C PRO A 83 -9.77 12.52 -8.42
N SER A 84 -10.99 12.09 -8.08
CA SER A 84 -12.19 12.94 -8.04
C SER A 84 -12.20 13.96 -6.91
N ARG A 85 -11.54 13.67 -5.78
CA ARG A 85 -11.45 14.56 -4.62
C ARG A 85 -10.11 14.36 -3.93
N ARG A 86 -9.20 15.31 -4.18
CA ARG A 86 -7.90 15.37 -3.51
C ARG A 86 -8.09 15.89 -2.09
N VAL A 87 -7.42 15.25 -1.14
CA VAL A 87 -7.41 15.63 0.27
C VAL A 87 -6.00 16.06 0.62
N TYR A 88 -5.86 17.27 1.15
CA TYR A 88 -4.62 17.84 1.65
C TYR A 88 -4.83 18.26 3.11
N THR A 89 -3.82 18.02 3.93
CA THR A 89 -3.90 18.25 5.39
C THR A 89 -2.66 19.01 5.83
N LYS A 90 -2.82 20.01 6.70
CA LYS A 90 -1.69 20.71 7.32
C LYS A 90 -1.04 19.81 8.38
N SER A 91 0.24 20.00 8.65
CA SER A 91 0.98 19.18 9.63
C SER A 91 0.31 19.11 11.02
N ARG A 92 -0.30 20.22 11.46
CA ARG A 92 -0.98 20.34 12.76
C ARG A 92 -2.33 19.60 12.81
N ASP A 93 -2.92 19.30 11.66
CA ASP A 93 -4.26 18.71 11.55
C ASP A 93 -4.20 17.20 11.27
N ILE A 94 -3.01 16.60 11.29
CA ILE A 94 -2.81 15.15 11.08
C ILE A 94 -3.36 14.42 12.31
N LYS A 95 -4.46 13.70 12.12
CA LYS A 95 -5.08 12.89 13.16
C LYS A 95 -4.45 11.49 13.21
N PRO A 96 -4.28 10.90 14.40
CA PRO A 96 -3.82 9.52 14.53
C PRO A 96 -4.86 8.54 13.97
N VAL A 97 -4.40 7.45 13.37
CA VAL A 97 -5.25 6.36 12.88
C VAL A 97 -5.38 5.31 13.97
N PHE A 98 -6.61 4.87 14.28
CA PHE A 98 -6.89 3.93 15.37
C PHE A 98 -6.19 4.31 16.69
N ASN A 99 -6.26 5.58 17.10
CA ASN A 99 -5.60 6.10 18.30
C ASN A 99 -4.09 5.78 18.38
N GLY A 100 -3.41 5.73 17.23
CA GLY A 100 -1.96 5.48 17.14
C GLY A 100 -1.58 4.03 16.86
N MET A 101 -2.55 3.10 16.79
CA MET A 101 -2.30 1.71 16.40
C MET A 101 -2.16 1.53 14.89
N GLY A 102 -2.63 2.49 14.09
CA GLY A 102 -2.52 2.49 12.64
C GLY A 102 -1.62 3.61 12.13
N ILE A 103 -1.25 3.50 10.85
CA ILE A 103 -0.46 4.51 10.15
C ILE A 103 -1.32 5.26 9.13
N ALA A 104 -0.96 6.53 8.89
CA ALA A 104 -1.41 7.28 7.73
C ALA A 104 -0.19 7.59 6.86
N ILE A 105 -0.26 7.24 5.57
CA ILE A 105 0.82 7.51 4.62
C ILE A 105 0.52 8.82 3.89
N LEU A 106 1.48 9.74 3.91
CA LEU A 106 1.39 11.09 3.40
C LEU A 106 2.43 11.34 2.31
N SER A 107 2.00 11.98 1.22
CA SER A 107 2.93 12.51 0.21
C SER A 107 3.33 13.93 0.62
N THR A 108 4.62 14.14 0.84
CA THR A 108 5.20 15.43 1.22
C THR A 108 6.25 15.88 0.18
N SER A 109 6.74 17.12 0.29
CA SER A 109 7.85 17.61 -0.56
C SER A 109 9.17 16.87 -0.33
N LYS A 110 9.33 16.20 0.83
CA LYS A 110 10.51 15.39 1.17
C LYS A 110 10.36 13.91 0.76
N GLY A 111 9.22 13.53 0.18
CA GLY A 111 8.91 12.15 -0.20
C GLY A 111 7.68 11.60 0.52
N ILE A 112 7.55 10.28 0.46
CA ILE A 112 6.44 9.54 1.08
C ILE A 112 6.89 9.05 2.46
N MET A 113 6.07 9.32 3.46
CA MET A 113 6.26 8.90 4.85
C MET A 113 4.93 8.50 5.47
#